data_AF-A0A7T7UUN1-F1
#
_entry.id   AF-A0A7T7UUN1-F1
#
_cell.length_a   1.000
_cell.length_b   1.000
_cell.length_c   1.000
_cell.angle_alpha   90.00
_cell.angle_beta   90.00
_cell.angle_gamma   90.00
#
_symmetry.space_group_name_H-M   'P 1'
#
loop_
_entity.id
_entity.type
_entity.pdbx_description
1 polymer ?
#
loop_
_entity_poly.entity_id
_entity_poly.type
_entity_poly.pdbx_seq_one_letter_code
_entity_poly.pdbx_strand_id
1 'polypeptide(L)'
;MDDKNLIKGIKNKDEKYLIEFINLYGPILKGVIVKTIGNRRNILDEILNDALLGIWDNINSYDPTRSSFKNRCAGVAKYKAIDAIRKEAKHDCLDLDDISGFIYDKNLENYDESEKILEMLSKKDREIFKKLFIEGYSYDDLEKITKIPKDRLYNKVSRAKKTLRSKL
;
A
#
# COMPACT_ATOMS: atom_id res chain seq x y z
N MET A 1 4.43 -23.08 10.74
CA MET A 1 5.38 -23.04 9.62
C MET A 1 6.16 -21.74 9.71
N ASP A 2 7.47 -21.76 9.53
CA ASP A 2 8.30 -20.54 9.54
C ASP A 2 8.08 -19.75 8.23
N ASP A 3 7.91 -18.43 8.32
CA ASP A 3 7.82 -17.52 7.17
C ASP A 3 8.99 -17.73 6.20
N LYS A 4 10.18 -18.11 6.70
CA LYS A 4 11.34 -18.41 5.85
C LYS A 4 11.10 -19.61 4.91
N ASN A 5 10.47 -20.67 5.40
CA ASN A 5 10.16 -21.85 4.59
C ASN A 5 9.08 -21.54 3.57
N LEU A 6 8.07 -20.75 3.97
CA LEU A 6 7.04 -20.27 3.07
C LEU A 6 7.65 -19.47 1.91
N ILE A 7 8.46 -18.45 2.24
CA ILE A 7 9.09 -17.58 1.24
C ILE A 7 10.01 -18.38 0.31
N LYS A 8 10.77 -19.35 0.85
CA LYS A 8 11.64 -20.22 0.04
C LYS A 8 10.82 -21.07 -0.94
N GLY A 9 9.71 -21.65 -0.50
CA GLY A 9 8.81 -22.42 -1.36
C GLY A 9 8.17 -21.58 -2.47
N ILE A 10 7.70 -20.36 -2.13
CA ILE A 10 7.16 -19.41 -3.10
C ILE A 10 8.23 -18.99 -4.13
N LYS A 11 9.48 -18.74 -3.69
CA LYS A 11 10.60 -18.44 -4.59
C LYS A 11 10.90 -19.57 -5.58
N ASN A 12 10.71 -20.82 -5.14
CA ASN A 12 10.87 -22.00 -5.98
C ASN A 12 9.64 -22.30 -6.86
N LYS A 13 8.62 -21.42 -6.86
CA LYS A 13 7.38 -21.59 -7.62
C LYS A 13 6.63 -22.88 -7.30
N ASP A 14 6.73 -23.36 -6.06
CA ASP A 14 6.03 -24.55 -5.59
C ASP A 14 4.57 -24.20 -5.25
N GLU A 15 3.63 -24.84 -5.95
CA GLU A 15 2.19 -24.61 -5.82
C GLU A 15 1.65 -24.90 -4.41
N LYS A 16 2.26 -25.84 -3.68
CA LYS A 16 1.83 -26.13 -2.30
C LYS A 16 2.01 -24.90 -1.41
N TYR A 17 3.13 -24.21 -1.56
CA TYR A 17 3.44 -23.01 -0.81
C TYR A 17 2.66 -21.80 -1.31
N LEU A 18 2.23 -21.79 -2.57
CA LEU A 18 1.28 -20.79 -3.08
C LEU A 18 -0.07 -20.89 -2.37
N ILE A 19 -0.62 -22.10 -2.22
CA ILE A 19 -1.90 -22.31 -1.52
C ILE A 19 -1.78 -21.87 -0.06
N GLU A 20 -0.70 -22.25 0.62
CA GLU A 20 -0.43 -21.83 2.00
C GLU A 20 -0.27 -20.31 2.12
N PHE A 21 0.41 -19.68 1.16
CA PHE A 21 0.56 -18.23 1.10
C PHE A 21 -0.80 -17.53 0.99
N ILE A 22 -1.66 -17.99 0.08
CA ILE A 22 -3.00 -17.44 -0.10
C ILE A 22 -3.81 -17.57 1.20
N ASN A 23 -3.75 -18.73 1.86
CA ASN A 23 -4.48 -18.96 3.11
C ASN A 23 -4.00 -18.07 4.26
N LEU A 24 -2.69 -17.87 4.40
CA LEU A 24 -2.11 -17.08 5.49
C LEU A 24 -2.19 -15.58 5.24
N TYR A 25 -1.86 -15.15 4.02
CA TYR A 25 -1.74 -13.74 3.68
C TYR A 25 -2.99 -13.17 3.02
N GLY A 26 -3.84 -13.98 2.39
CA GLY A 26 -5.10 -13.54 1.78
C GLY A 26 -5.98 -12.70 2.73
N PRO A 27 -6.28 -13.17 3.96
CA PRO A 27 -7.05 -12.38 4.93
C PRO A 27 -6.37 -11.06 5.32
N ILE A 28 -5.03 -11.06 5.43
CA ILE A 28 -4.24 -9.86 5.75
C ILE A 28 -4.34 -8.85 4.62
N LEU A 29 -4.14 -9.29 3.37
CA LEU A 29 -4.24 -8.43 2.20
C LEU A 29 -5.67 -7.90 2.05
N LYS A 30 -6.68 -8.76 2.20
CA LYS A 30 -8.10 -8.37 2.17
C LYS A 30 -8.40 -7.27 3.19
N GLY A 31 -7.91 -7.39 4.43
CA GLY A 31 -8.07 -6.36 5.44
C GLY A 31 -7.45 -5.01 5.05
N VAL A 32 -6.24 -5.03 4.48
CA VAL A 32 -5.58 -3.82 3.97
C VAL A 32 -6.34 -3.20 2.80
N ILE A 33 -6.83 -4.02 1.88
CA ILE A 33 -7.55 -3.58 0.68
C ILE A 33 -8.89 -2.97 1.07
N VAL A 34 -9.69 -3.66 1.88
CA VAL A 34 -10.99 -3.15 2.37
C VAL A 34 -10.82 -1.80 3.05
N LYS A 35 -9.80 -1.64 3.91
CA LYS A 35 -9.48 -0.36 4.55
C LYS A 35 -9.14 0.74 3.55
N THR A 36 -8.55 0.38 2.40
CA THR A 36 -8.11 1.33 1.39
C THR A 36 -9.23 1.73 0.42
N ILE A 37 -10.06 0.78 -0.01
CA ILE A 37 -11.15 1.02 -0.98
C ILE A 37 -12.44 1.56 -0.35
N GLY A 38 -12.62 1.38 0.96
CA GLY A 38 -13.83 1.80 1.67
C GLY A 38 -15.05 0.99 1.23
N ASN A 39 -16.10 1.68 0.76
CA ASN A 39 -17.38 1.06 0.40
C ASN A 39 -17.38 0.38 -0.98
N ARG A 40 -16.30 0.52 -1.77
CA ARG A 40 -16.15 -0.05 -3.12
C ARG A 40 -15.86 -1.54 -3.09
N ARG A 41 -16.77 -2.35 -2.55
CA ARG A 41 -16.53 -3.79 -2.40
C ARG A 41 -16.55 -4.56 -3.72
N ASN A 42 -17.13 -3.99 -4.77
CA ASN A 42 -17.17 -4.53 -6.13
C ASN A 42 -15.78 -4.82 -6.72
N ILE A 43 -14.76 -4.00 -6.40
CA ILE A 43 -13.39 -4.16 -6.92
C ILE A 43 -12.48 -5.00 -6.00
N LEU A 44 -12.98 -5.48 -4.85
CA LEU A 44 -12.16 -6.13 -3.82
C LEU A 44 -11.45 -7.38 -4.33
N ASP A 45 -12.17 -8.29 -4.98
CA ASP A 45 -11.65 -9.58 -5.39
C ASP A 45 -10.63 -9.45 -6.52
N GLU A 46 -10.85 -8.52 -7.46
CA GLU A 46 -9.88 -8.17 -8.49
C GLU A 46 -8.57 -7.67 -7.87
N ILE A 47 -8.64 -6.69 -6.96
CA ILE A 47 -7.45 -6.14 -6.29
C ILE A 47 -6.72 -7.21 -5.49
N LEU A 48 -7.45 -8.08 -4.80
CA LEU A 48 -6.86 -9.15 -4.00
C LEU A 48 -6.09 -10.13 -4.89
N ASN A 49 -6.69 -10.56 -6.00
CA ASN A 49 -6.03 -11.42 -6.99
C ASN A 49 -4.78 -10.75 -7.57
N ASP A 50 -4.89 -9.48 -7.94
CA ASP A 50 -3.79 -8.66 -8.44
C ASP A 50 -2.63 -8.51 -7.45
N ALA A 51 -2.95 -8.38 -6.17
CA ALA A 51 -1.97 -8.28 -5.10
C ALA A 51 -1.26 -9.63 -4.87
N LEU A 52 -2.03 -10.72 -4.80
CA LEU A 52 -1.49 -12.08 -4.65
C LEU A 52 -0.56 -12.44 -5.82
N LEU A 53 -1.01 -12.22 -7.05
CA LEU A 53 -0.23 -12.45 -8.27
C LEU A 53 1.02 -11.56 -8.30
N GLY A 54 0.87 -10.27 -7.99
CA GLY A 54 1.99 -9.35 -7.95
C GLY A 54 3.07 -9.75 -6.94
N ILE A 55 2.69 -10.31 -5.79
CA ILE A 55 3.62 -10.85 -4.80
C ILE A 55 4.26 -12.14 -5.31
N TRP A 56 3.47 -13.06 -5.87
CA TRP A 56 3.95 -14.33 -6.44
C TRP A 56 5.02 -14.11 -7.51
N ASP A 57 4.78 -13.20 -8.44
CA ASP A 57 5.70 -12.95 -9.56
C ASP A 57 6.96 -12.21 -9.13
N ASN A 58 6.85 -11.32 -8.15
CA ASN A 58 7.96 -10.49 -7.70
C ASN A 58 8.60 -10.99 -6.40
N ILE A 59 8.33 -12.22 -5.96
CA ILE A 59 8.85 -12.77 -4.70
C ILE A 59 10.39 -12.76 -4.64
N ASN A 60 11.06 -12.92 -5.79
CA ASN A 60 12.52 -12.89 -5.88
C ASN A 60 13.10 -11.52 -5.49
N SER A 61 12.33 -10.45 -5.64
CA SER A 61 12.71 -9.10 -5.20
C SER A 61 12.60 -8.86 -3.69
N TYR A 62 12.02 -9.81 -2.94
CA TYR A 62 11.89 -9.68 -1.50
C TYR A 62 13.24 -9.81 -0.79
N ASP A 63 13.57 -8.76 -0.05
CA ASP A 63 14.76 -8.61 0.78
C ASP A 63 14.35 -8.43 2.26
N PRO A 64 14.60 -9.44 3.12
CA PRO A 64 14.21 -9.39 4.52
C PRO A 64 14.94 -8.30 5.32
N THR A 65 16.05 -7.74 4.82
CA THR A 65 16.77 -6.64 5.49
C THR A 65 16.08 -5.28 5.32
N ARG A 66 15.15 -5.16 4.35
CA ARG A 66 14.42 -3.92 4.05
C ARG A 66 13.08 -3.82 4.75
N SER A 67 12.38 -4.94 4.90
CA SER A 67 11.06 -5.03 5.54
C SER A 67 10.69 -6.47 5.84
N SER A 68 9.84 -6.70 6.84
CA SER A 68 9.21 -8.02 7.01
C SER A 68 8.35 -8.40 5.80
N PHE A 69 8.15 -9.70 5.60
CA PHE A 69 7.36 -10.20 4.47
C PHE A 69 5.91 -9.71 4.56
N LYS A 70 5.30 -9.75 5.75
CA LYS A 70 3.99 -9.15 6.03
C LYS A 70 3.90 -7.69 5.61
N ASN A 71 4.89 -6.86 5.95
CA ASN A 71 4.89 -5.44 5.57
C ASN A 71 5.06 -5.26 4.06
N ARG A 72 5.87 -6.09 3.40
CA ARG A 72 6.00 -6.08 1.95
C ARG A 72 4.67 -6.41 1.27
N CYS A 73 3.99 -7.46 1.70
CA CYS A 73 2.71 -7.90 1.16
C CYS A 73 1.62 -6.83 1.38
N ALA A 74 1.51 -6.28 2.59
CA ALA A 74 0.59 -5.18 2.89
C ALA A 74 0.84 -3.95 2.00
N GLY A 75 2.10 -3.62 1.73
CA GLY A 75 2.46 -2.53 0.81
C GLY A 75 2.00 -2.78 -0.64
N VAL A 76 2.14 -4.01 -1.15
CA VAL A 76 1.65 -4.38 -2.48
C VAL A 76 0.13 -4.26 -2.56
N ALA A 77 -0.57 -4.86 -1.59
CA ALA A 77 -2.04 -4.81 -1.53
C ALA A 77 -2.57 -3.38 -1.47
N LYS A 78 -1.98 -2.53 -0.63
CA LYS A 78 -2.34 -1.10 -0.56
C LYS A 78 -2.11 -0.38 -1.87
N TYR A 79 -0.97 -0.62 -2.52
CA TYR A 79 -0.65 0.00 -3.80
C TYR A 79 -1.64 -0.41 -4.89
N LYS A 80 -1.97 -1.70 -4.99
CA LYS A 80 -2.96 -2.23 -5.92
C LYS A 80 -4.36 -1.64 -5.69
N ALA A 81 -4.76 -1.50 -4.42
CA ALA A 81 -6.03 -0.87 -4.07
C ALA A 81 -6.10 0.60 -4.49
N ILE A 82 -5.04 1.37 -4.23
CA ILE A 82 -4.95 2.78 -4.66
C ILE A 82 -4.99 2.87 -6.19
N ASP A 83 -4.28 1.99 -6.90
CA ASP A 83 -4.28 1.99 -8.36
C ASP A 83 -5.67 1.71 -8.94
N ALA A 84 -6.40 0.74 -8.37
CA ALA A 84 -7.77 0.43 -8.76
C ALA A 84 -8.74 1.60 -8.51
N ILE A 85 -8.65 2.25 -7.34
CA ILE A 85 -9.43 3.47 -7.04
C ILE A 85 -9.16 4.58 -8.06
N ARG A 86 -7.89 4.76 -8.46
CA ARG A 86 -7.53 5.77 -9.47
C ARG A 86 -8.03 5.42 -10.86
N LYS A 87 -8.12 4.14 -11.20
CA LYS A 87 -8.73 3.68 -12.47
C LYS A 87 -10.23 3.95 -12.47
N GLU A 88 -10.95 3.55 -11.42
CA GLU A 88 -12.38 3.87 -11.25
C GLU A 88 -12.61 5.38 -11.35
N ALA A 89 -11.86 6.21 -10.62
CA ALA A 89 -12.04 7.67 -10.67
C ALA A 89 -11.80 8.28 -12.07
N LYS A 90 -10.97 7.64 -12.91
CA LYS A 90 -10.76 8.03 -14.31
C LYS A 90 -11.91 7.59 -15.23
N HIS A 91 -12.61 6.52 -14.86
CA HIS A 91 -13.84 6.10 -15.53
C HIS A 91 -15.02 6.96 -15.04
N ASP A 92 -15.14 7.24 -13.74
CA ASP A 92 -16.18 8.08 -13.14
C ASP A 92 -16.10 9.54 -13.61
N CYS A 93 -14.92 10.08 -13.95
CA CYS A 93 -14.83 11.43 -14.53
C CYS A 93 -15.33 11.51 -15.99
N LEU A 94 -15.63 10.38 -16.61
CA LEU A 94 -16.36 10.31 -17.88
C LEU A 94 -17.88 10.10 -17.66
N ASP A 95 -18.29 9.59 -16.49
CA ASP A 95 -19.66 9.22 -16.13
C ASP A 95 -20.16 10.00 -14.88
N LEU A 96 -20.03 11.33 -14.90
CA LEU A 96 -20.56 12.20 -13.86
C LEU A 96 -22.10 12.21 -13.89
N ASP A 97 -22.73 11.44 -13.00
CA ASP A 97 -24.02 11.76 -12.34
C ASP A 97 -24.30 10.71 -11.24
N ASP A 98 -23.70 10.87 -10.06
CA ASP A 98 -24.37 10.66 -8.75
C ASP A 98 -23.37 10.71 -7.59
N ILE A 99 -23.38 11.83 -6.86
CA ILE A 99 -22.65 12.00 -5.61
C ILE A 99 -23.67 11.95 -4.46
N SER A 100 -23.67 10.87 -3.66
CA SER A 100 -24.16 10.98 -2.28
C SER A 100 -23.57 9.91 -1.34
N GLY A 101 -23.09 10.36 -0.18
CA GLY A 101 -23.03 9.52 1.03
C GLY A 101 -21.65 9.06 1.52
N PHE A 102 -20.74 9.97 1.88
CA PHE A 102 -19.60 9.62 2.74
C PHE A 102 -19.97 9.80 4.22
N ILE A 103 -20.25 8.69 4.91
CA ILE A 103 -20.28 8.62 6.37
C ILE A 103 -18.91 8.13 6.85
N TYR A 104 -18.19 9.01 7.55
CA TYR A 104 -16.97 8.66 8.29
C TYR A 104 -17.35 7.85 9.53
N ASP A 105 -17.02 6.56 9.55
CA ASP A 105 -17.04 5.79 10.80
C ASP A 105 -15.75 6.07 11.59
N LYS A 106 -15.94 6.48 12.84
CA LYS A 106 -14.94 7.14 13.70
C LYS A 106 -14.23 6.18 14.65
N ASN A 107 -14.38 4.87 14.45
CA ASN A 107 -13.86 3.87 15.38
C ASN A 107 -12.91 2.93 14.65
N LEU A 108 -11.60 3.16 14.77
CA LEU A 108 -10.56 2.13 14.64
C LEU A 108 -9.21 2.73 15.09
N GLU A 109 -9.10 2.89 16.41
CA GLU A 109 -7.87 3.12 17.15
C GLU A 109 -6.87 2.00 16.86
N ASN A 110 -5.91 2.32 15.99
CA ASN A 110 -4.57 1.72 15.95
C ASN A 110 -3.66 2.72 15.23
N TYR A 111 -3.65 3.95 15.74
CA TYR A 111 -2.97 5.10 15.16
C TYR A 111 -2.19 5.87 16.25
N ASP A 112 -1.40 5.18 17.06
CA ASP A 112 -0.60 5.87 18.10
C ASP A 112 0.91 5.60 18.05
N GLU A 113 1.40 4.83 17.08
CA GLU A 113 2.85 4.71 16.81
C GLU A 113 3.26 5.30 15.47
N SER A 114 2.41 5.18 14.44
CA SER A 114 2.68 5.71 13.10
C SER A 114 2.80 7.23 13.10
N GLU A 115 2.00 7.94 13.90
CA GLU A 115 2.03 9.41 13.97
C GLU A 115 3.29 9.92 14.68
N LYS A 116 3.70 9.26 15.77
CA LYS A 116 4.95 9.57 16.52
C LYS A 116 6.20 9.32 15.67
N ILE A 117 6.21 8.27 14.86
CA ILE A 117 7.31 7.98 13.91
C ILE A 117 7.36 9.04 12.80
N LEU A 118 6.20 9.50 12.33
CA LEU A 118 6.11 10.54 11.30
C LEU A 118 6.49 11.94 11.81
N GLU A 119 6.36 12.23 13.10
CA GLU A 119 6.85 13.48 13.71
C GLU A 119 8.38 13.64 13.61
N MET A 120 9.11 12.55 13.38
CA MET A 120 10.56 12.60 13.16
C MET A 120 10.95 13.14 11.78
N LEU A 121 9.98 13.30 10.87
CA LEU A 121 10.16 13.92 9.56
C LEU A 121 9.90 15.43 9.62
N SER A 122 10.54 16.18 8.74
CA SER A 122 10.22 17.60 8.57
C SER A 122 8.74 17.76 8.20
N LYS A 123 8.09 18.85 8.62
CA LYS A 123 6.64 19.08 8.35
C LYS A 123 6.29 18.86 6.87
N LYS A 124 7.13 19.37 5.95
CA LYS A 124 6.96 19.21 4.50
C LYS A 124 7.13 17.77 4.03
N ASP A 125 8.15 17.07 4.52
CA ASP A 125 8.38 15.69 4.09
C ASP A 125 7.32 14.73 4.67
N ARG A 126 6.86 14.99 5.90
CA ARG A 126 5.72 14.29 6.51
C ARG A 126 4.46 14.46 5.68
N GLU A 127 4.15 15.67 5.23
CA GLU A 127 2.97 15.95 4.43
C GLU A 127 3.03 15.22 3.07
N ILE A 128 4.17 15.27 2.39
CA ILE A 128 4.42 14.49 1.16
C ILE A 128 4.25 12.99 1.43
N PHE A 129 4.77 12.50 2.56
CA PHE A 129 4.66 11.09 2.95
C PHE A 129 3.21 10.68 3.25
N LYS A 130 2.46 11.50 3.99
CA LYS A 130 1.03 11.29 4.27
C LYS A 130 0.24 11.29 2.97
N LYS A 131 0.47 12.25 2.09
CA LYS A 131 -0.22 12.32 0.80
C LYS A 131 0.06 11.11 -0.08
N LEU A 132 1.31 10.68 -0.17
CA LEU A 132 1.67 9.54 -1.01
C LEU A 132 1.21 8.20 -0.43
N PHE A 133 1.43 7.97 0.87
CA PHE A 133 1.25 6.65 1.49
C PHE A 133 -0.03 6.50 2.29
N ILE A 134 -0.69 7.57 2.72
CA ILE A 134 -1.94 7.52 3.49
C ILE A 134 -3.12 7.94 2.62
N GLU A 135 -3.03 9.10 1.98
CA GLU A 135 -4.10 9.67 1.14
C GLU A 135 -4.08 9.12 -0.30
N GLY A 136 -3.02 8.43 -0.72
CA GLY A 136 -2.95 7.74 -2.00
C GLY A 136 -2.77 8.65 -3.22
N TYR A 137 -2.11 9.80 -3.09
CA TYR A 137 -1.70 10.65 -4.21
C TYR A 137 -0.53 10.05 -4.98
N SER A 138 -0.49 10.25 -6.30
CA SER A 138 0.65 9.84 -7.13
C SER A 138 1.77 10.89 -7.09
N TYR A 139 2.95 10.54 -7.58
CA TYR A 139 4.03 11.52 -7.74
C TYR A 139 3.65 12.63 -8.76
N ASP A 140 2.82 12.30 -9.77
CA ASP A 140 2.22 13.27 -10.69
C ASP A 140 1.30 14.26 -9.97
N ASP A 141 0.42 13.76 -9.10
CA ASP A 141 -0.52 14.61 -8.37
C ASP A 141 0.22 15.51 -7.38
N LEU A 142 1.25 14.95 -6.72
CA LEU A 142 2.10 15.71 -5.83
C LEU A 142 2.92 16.78 -6.55
N GLU A 143 3.40 16.52 -7.75
CA GLU A 143 4.10 17.52 -8.56
C GLU A 143 3.18 18.69 -8.89
N LYS A 144 1.91 18.42 -9.23
CA LYS A 144 0.90 19.46 -9.49
C LYS A 144 0.55 20.26 -8.23
N ILE A 145 0.37 19.58 -7.08
CA ILE A 145 -0.04 20.21 -5.82
C ILE A 145 1.10 21.00 -5.18
N THR A 146 2.28 20.39 -5.11
CA THR A 146 3.43 20.95 -4.38
C THR A 146 4.34 21.81 -5.27
N LYS A 147 4.17 21.73 -6.60
CA LYS A 147 5.07 22.33 -7.60
C LYS A 147 6.53 21.87 -7.46
N ILE A 148 6.75 20.74 -6.80
CA ILE A 148 8.06 20.11 -6.67
C ILE A 148 8.17 19.06 -7.79
N PRO A 149 9.24 19.10 -8.60
CA PRO A 149 9.37 18.13 -9.68
C PRO A 149 9.52 16.70 -9.15
N LYS A 150 9.05 15.72 -9.92
CA LYS A 150 8.98 14.31 -9.47
C LYS A 150 10.30 13.77 -8.94
N ASP A 151 11.41 14.07 -9.62
CA ASP A 151 12.76 13.67 -9.23
C ASP A 151 13.10 14.12 -7.80
N ARG A 152 12.72 15.35 -7.42
CA ARG A 152 12.86 15.87 -6.06
C ARG A 152 11.88 15.21 -5.09
N LEU A 153 10.65 14.91 -5.52
CA LEU A 153 9.69 14.17 -4.69
C LEU A 153 10.17 12.74 -4.37
N TYR A 154 10.71 12.02 -5.35
CA TYR A 154 11.34 10.71 -5.15
C TYR A 154 12.52 10.80 -4.18
N ASN A 155 13.39 11.80 -4.35
CA ASN A 155 14.51 12.04 -3.45
C ASN A 155 14.06 12.37 -2.02
N LYS A 156 13.01 13.17 -1.85
CA LYS A 156 12.43 13.50 -0.54
C LYS A 156 11.84 12.27 0.14
N VAL A 157 11.07 11.47 -0.58
CA VAL A 157 10.51 10.22 -0.06
C VAL A 157 11.62 9.22 0.30
N SER A 158 12.66 9.12 -0.52
CA SER A 158 13.82 8.26 -0.26
C SER A 158 14.56 8.67 1.02
N ARG A 159 14.82 9.98 1.19
CA ARG A 159 15.44 10.53 2.41
C ARG A 159 14.55 10.31 3.63
N ALA A 160 13.25 10.57 3.52
CA ALA A 160 12.29 10.33 4.59
C ALA A 160 12.33 8.85 5.04
N LYS A 161 12.30 7.89 4.09
CA LYS A 161 12.45 6.46 4.39
C LYS A 161 13.79 6.15 5.09
N LYS A 162 14.89 6.76 4.65
CA LYS A 162 16.21 6.57 5.28
C LYS A 162 16.25 7.10 6.71
N THR A 163 15.68 8.29 6.96
CA THR A 163 15.59 8.89 8.30
C THR A 163 14.74 8.03 9.24
N LEU A 164 13.60 7.53 8.76
CA LEU A 164 12.76 6.62 9.53
C LEU A 164 13.50 5.31 9.85
N ARG A 165 14.23 4.74 8.89
CA ARG A 165 14.99 3.50 9.07
C ARG A 165 16.22 3.64 9.98
N SER A 166 16.78 4.84 10.13
CA SER A 166 17.92 5.08 11.03
C SER A 166 17.53 5.30 12.50
N LYS A 167 16.24 5.54 12.76
CA LYS A 167 15.71 5.88 14.08
C LYS A 167 14.75 4.82 14.65
N LEU A 168 14.44 3.80 13.85
CA LEU A 168 13.81 2.53 14.23
C LEU A 168 14.92 1.50 14.47
#